data_AF-A0A257MYR0-F1
#
_entry.id   AF-A0A257MYR0-F1
#
_cell.length_a   1.000
_cell.length_b   1.000
_cell.length_c   1.000
_cell.angle_alpha   90.00
_cell.angle_beta   90.00
_cell.angle_gamma   90.00
#
_symmetry.space_group_name_H-M   'P 1'
#
loop_
_entity.id
_entity.type
_entity.pdbx_description
1 polymer ?
#
loop_
_entity_poly.entity_id
_entity_poly.type
_entity_poly.pdbx_seq_one_letter_code
_entity_poly.pdbx_strand_id
1 'polypeptide(L)' 'MSPHITLEQWRSLIEVVDAGGYAQAAEKLCKSQSAVSYAVQKI' A
#
# COMPACT_ATOMS: atom_id res chain seq x y z
N MET A 1 23.39 5.49 1.02
CA MET A 1 22.05 6.07 0.76
C MET A 1 21.05 5.18 1.48
N SER A 2 20.37 5.67 2.50
CA SER A 2 19.32 4.87 3.16
C SER A 2 18.05 4.94 2.31
N PRO A 3 17.34 3.83 2.08
CA PRO A 3 16.06 3.86 1.38
C PRO A 3 15.07 4.73 2.18
N HIS A 4 14.38 5.64 1.50
CA HIS A 4 13.37 6.50 2.10
C HIS A 4 11.99 5.91 1.82
N ILE A 5 11.38 5.37 2.87
CA ILE A 5 10.00 4.89 2.83
C ILE A 5 9.07 5.94 3.43
N THR A 6 7.95 6.21 2.77
CA THR A 6 6.92 7.08 3.31
C THR A 6 5.96 6.29 4.18
N LEU A 7 5.30 6.97 5.12
CA LEU A 7 4.26 6.36 5.94
C LEU A 7 3.10 5.82 5.10
N GLU A 8 2.83 6.45 3.95
CA GLU A 8 1.80 5.97 3.03
C GLU A 8 2.17 4.61 2.45
N GLN A 9 3.39 4.47 1.94
CA GLN A 9 3.87 3.20 1.37
C GLN A 9 3.83 2.10 2.43
N TRP A 10 4.30 2.41 3.64
CA TRP A 10 4.27 1.47 4.76
C TRP A 10 2.83 1.06 5.13
N ARG A 11 1.90 2.02 5.19
CA ARG A 11 0.49 1.74 5.48
C ARG A 11 -0.18 0.92 4.38
N SER A 12 0.15 1.17 3.12
CA SER A 12 -0.33 0.36 1.99
C SER A 12 0.13 -1.09 2.08
N LEU A 13 1.36 -1.35 2.53
CA LEU A 13 1.85 -2.71 2.73
C LEU A 13 1.07 -3.43 3.85
N ILE A 14 0.88 -2.78 5.00
CA ILE A 14 0.16 -3.35 6.14
C ILE A 14 -1.27 -3.72 5.73
N GLU A 15 -2.00 -2.80 5.09
CA GLU A 15 -3.40 -3.05 4.69
C GLU A 15 -3.53 -4.15 3.65
N VAL A 16 -2.56 -4.32 2.74
CA VAL A 16 -2.56 -5.43 1.77
C VAL A 16 -2.44 -6.78 2.49
N VAL A 17 -1.59 -6.87 3.50
CA VAL A 17 -1.43 -8.08 4.32
C VAL A 17 -2.69 -8.33 5.15
N ASP A 18 -3.20 -7.32 5.85
CA ASP A 18 -4.36 -7.43 6.73
C ASP A 18 -5.67 -7.69 5.98
N ALA A 19 -5.83 -7.12 4.78
CA ALA A 19 -7.01 -7.31 3.94
C ALA A 19 -6.91 -8.54 3.02
N GLY A 20 -5.72 -9.16 2.90
CA GLY A 20 -5.49 -10.33 2.07
C GLY A 20 -5.47 -10.06 0.56
N GLY A 21 -5.24 -8.81 0.15
CA GLY A 21 -5.18 -8.45 -1.27
C GLY A 21 -5.24 -6.95 -1.55
N TYR A 22 -4.76 -6.56 -2.73
CA TYR A 22 -4.69 -5.16 -3.15
C TYR A 22 -6.05 -4.51 -3.37
N ALA A 23 -7.05 -5.26 -3.85
CA ALA A 23 -8.39 -4.71 -4.09
C ALA A 23 -9.08 -4.35 -2.78
N GLN A 24 -9.05 -5.28 -1.82
CA GLN A 24 -9.64 -5.10 -0.48
C GLN A 24 -8.92 -4.00 0.30
N ALA A 25 -7.59 -3.91 0.20
CA ALA A 25 -6.83 -2.83 0.81
C ALA A 25 -7.16 -1.46 0.21
N ALA A 26 -7.38 -1.40 -1.10
CA ALA A 26 -7.74 -0.16 -1.77
C ALA A 26 -9.13 0.36 -1.38
N GLU A 27 -10.11 -0.55 -1.21
CA GLU A 27 -11.42 -0.21 -0.67
C GLU A 27 -11.31 0.35 0.75
N LYS A 28 -10.55 -0.30 1.64
CA LYS A 28 -10.32 0.18 3.02
C LYS A 28 -9.61 1.53 3.09
N LEU A 29 -8.68 1.77 2.17
CA LEU A 29 -7.89 3.00 2.10
C LEU A 29 -8.60 4.13 1.33
N CYS A 30 -9.80 3.90 0.79
CA CYS A 30 -10.49 4.82 -0.11
C CYS A 30 -9.60 5.27 -1.29
N LYS A 31 -8.87 4.32 -1.90
CA LYS A 31 -7.94 4.54 -3.02
C LYS A 31 -8.25 3.60 -4.19
N SER A 32 -7.64 3.83 -5.34
CA SER A 32 -7.64 2.84 -6.42
C SER A 32 -6.69 1.69 -6.09
N GLN A 33 -7.00 0.49 -6.59
CA GLN A 33 -6.13 -0.67 -6.46
C GLN A 33 -4.73 -0.42 -7.07
N SER A 34 -4.66 0.32 -8.18
CA SER A 34 -3.41 0.71 -8.81
C SER A 34 -2.56 1.65 -7.96
N ALA A 35 -3.18 2.57 -7.20
CA ALA A 35 -2.47 3.47 -6.29
C ALA A 35 -1.82 2.69 -5.13
N VAL A 36 -2.55 1.71 -4.56
CA VAL A 36 -2.01 0.85 -3.50
C VAL A 36 -0.86 -0.02 -4.02
N SER A 37 -1.03 -0.63 -5.20
CA SER A 37 0.04 -1.41 -5.84
C SER A 37 1.30 -0.58 -6.07
N TYR A 38 1.15 0.64 -6.62
CA TYR A 38 2.27 1.54 -6.87
C TYR A 38 2.99 1.98 -5.58
N ALA A 39 2.24 2.23 -4.50
CA ALA A 39 2.80 2.56 -3.21
C ALA A 39 3.64 1.39 -2.65
N VAL A 40 3.15 0.16 -2.74
CA VAL A 40 3.86 -1.05 -2.27
C VAL A 40 5.10 -1.35 -3.12
N GLN A 41 5.04 -1.17 -4.44
CA GLN A 41 6.18 -1.38 -5.35
C GLN A 41 7.36 -0.44 -5.11
N LYS A 42 7.14 0.69 -4.42
CA LYS A 42 8.15 1.71 -4.14
C LYS A 42 8.73 1.65 -2.72
N ILE A 43 8.41 0.60 -1.98
CA ILE A 43 9.04 0.24 -0.72
C ILE A 43 10.42 -0.35 -1.01
#